data_AF-A0AAW5UUP8-F1
#
_entry.id   AF-A0AAW5UUP8-F1
#
_cell.length_a   1.000
_cell.length_b   1.000
_cell.length_c   1.000
_cell.angle_alpha   90.00
_cell.angle_beta   90.00
_cell.angle_gamma   90.00
#
_symmetry.space_group_name_H-M   'P 1'
#
loop_
_entity.id
_entity.type
_entity.pdbx_description
1 polymer ?
#
loop_
_entity_poly.entity_id
_entity_poly.type
_entity_poly.pdbx_seq_one_letter_code
_entity_poly.pdbx_strand_id
1 'polypeptide(L)'
;MELDGSQTLRVLGYGRNRSDAKEQAMKNAVWAVVFDGIREGVSGCNMRPLVTEVNARERYEDYFNVFFADGGEYKKYVTLRDTKKRSANKSKDKVGYSYEMTIRVLRSQLKARLKADNVIQYCVKLIFNRL
;
A
#
# COMPACT_ATOMS: atom_id res chain seq x y z
N MET A 1 -14.72 -4.33 -3.26
CA MET A 1 -14.22 -4.43 -1.87
C MET A 1 -14.53 -5.83 -1.42
N GLU A 2 -13.56 -6.48 -0.83
CA GLU A 2 -13.73 -7.83 -0.29
C GLU A 2 -14.40 -7.70 1.07
N LEU A 3 -15.25 -8.67 1.45
CA LEU A 3 -15.99 -8.63 2.73
C LEU A 3 -15.06 -8.57 3.96
N ASP A 4 -13.78 -8.90 3.79
CA ASP A 4 -12.72 -8.85 4.81
C ASP A 4 -12.02 -7.47 4.93
N GLY A 5 -12.42 -6.47 4.12
CA GLY A 5 -11.84 -5.13 4.12
C GLY A 5 -10.44 -5.04 3.49
N SER A 6 -10.02 -6.06 2.76
CA SER A 6 -8.83 -6.03 1.92
C SER A 6 -9.09 -5.37 0.56
N GLN A 7 -8.00 -5.02 -0.12
CA GLN A 7 -8.03 -4.44 -1.46
C GLN A 7 -7.03 -5.14 -2.36
N THR A 8 -7.48 -5.61 -3.51
CA THR A 8 -6.61 -6.26 -4.50
C THR A 8 -6.29 -5.29 -5.62
N LEU A 9 -5.00 -5.11 -5.90
CA LEU A 9 -4.47 -4.18 -6.88
C LEU A 9 -3.55 -4.94 -7.85
N ARG A 10 -3.51 -4.48 -9.10
CA ARG A 10 -2.47 -4.89 -10.05
C ARG A 10 -1.36 -3.84 -10.03
N VAL A 11 -0.14 -4.25 -9.74
CA VAL A 11 0.99 -3.36 -9.45
C VAL A 11 2.23 -3.82 -10.20
N LEU A 12 2.97 -2.87 -10.75
CA LEU A 12 4.27 -3.10 -11.37
C LEU A 12 5.39 -2.80 -10.37
N GLY A 13 6.35 -3.70 -10.25
CA GLY A 13 7.62 -3.44 -9.57
C GLY A 13 8.80 -3.61 -10.52
N TYR A 14 9.85 -2.82 -10.29
CA TYR A 14 11.11 -2.86 -11.04
C TYR A 14 12.28 -3.12 -10.11
N GLY A 15 13.26 -3.90 -10.55
CA GLY A 15 14.47 -4.16 -9.76
C GLY A 15 15.57 -4.83 -10.59
N ARG A 16 16.75 -5.04 -9.98
CA ARG A 16 17.91 -5.63 -10.70
C ARG A 16 17.69 -7.09 -11.03
N ASN A 17 16.87 -7.76 -10.23
CA ASN A 17 16.47 -9.14 -10.41
C ASN A 17 14.98 -9.32 -10.08
N ARG A 18 14.48 -10.55 -10.26
CA ARG A 18 13.07 -10.88 -10.01
C ARG A 18 12.66 -10.71 -8.55
N SER A 19 13.55 -10.97 -7.60
CA SER A 19 13.27 -10.79 -6.17
C SER A 19 13.09 -9.31 -5.85
N ASP A 20 14.00 -8.46 -6.31
CA ASP A 20 13.94 -7.01 -6.14
C ASP A 20 12.66 -6.44 -6.76
N ALA A 21 12.30 -6.87 -7.98
CA ALA A 21 11.08 -6.42 -8.64
C ALA A 21 9.81 -6.80 -7.86
N LYS A 22 9.78 -8.00 -7.26
CA LYS A 22 8.67 -8.43 -6.39
C LYS A 22 8.60 -7.61 -5.10
N GLU A 23 9.75 -7.39 -4.47
CA GLU A 23 9.88 -6.56 -3.27
C GLU A 23 9.32 -5.15 -3.57
N GLN A 24 9.77 -4.55 -4.66
CA GLN A 24 9.32 -3.22 -5.09
C GLN A 24 7.82 -3.20 -5.43
N ALA A 25 7.28 -4.24 -6.08
CA ALA A 25 5.85 -4.33 -6.37
C ALA A 25 5.02 -4.34 -5.07
N MET A 26 5.47 -5.05 -4.03
CA MET A 26 4.79 -5.07 -2.74
C MET A 26 4.86 -3.72 -2.03
N LYS A 27 6.01 -3.04 -2.07
CA LYS A 27 6.14 -1.66 -1.54
C LYS A 27 5.19 -0.70 -2.27
N ASN A 28 5.18 -0.74 -3.60
CA ASN A 28 4.31 0.08 -4.44
C ASN A 28 2.81 -0.16 -4.14
N ALA A 29 2.42 -1.42 -3.89
CA ALA A 29 1.04 -1.75 -3.54
C ALA A 29 0.58 -1.08 -2.24
N VAL A 30 1.40 -1.19 -1.19
CA VAL A 30 1.11 -0.55 0.09
C VAL A 30 1.18 0.97 -0.04
N TRP A 31 2.17 1.50 -0.77
CA TRP A 31 2.31 2.93 -1.03
C TRP A 31 1.06 3.53 -1.68
N ALA A 32 0.52 2.87 -2.70
CA ALA A 32 -0.70 3.32 -3.37
C ALA A 32 -1.90 3.39 -2.39
N VAL A 33 -2.06 2.39 -1.52
CA VAL A 33 -3.13 2.37 -0.51
C VAL A 33 -2.92 3.45 0.57
N VAL A 34 -1.67 3.74 0.93
CA VAL A 34 -1.35 4.72 1.97
C VAL A 34 -1.48 6.14 1.46
N PHE A 35 -0.91 6.47 0.28
CA PHE A 35 -0.71 7.85 -0.16
C PHE A 35 -1.44 8.24 -1.46
N ASP A 36 -1.46 7.39 -2.48
CA ASP A 36 -1.94 7.81 -3.80
C ASP A 36 -3.47 7.63 -3.95
N GLY A 37 -4.01 6.65 -3.24
CA GLY A 37 -5.32 6.11 -3.52
C GLY A 37 -5.32 5.19 -4.75
N ILE A 38 -6.47 4.58 -5.02
CA ILE A 38 -6.65 3.67 -6.16
C ILE A 38 -7.59 4.37 -7.12
N ARG A 39 -7.09 4.81 -8.28
CA ARG A 39 -7.88 5.59 -9.25
C ARG A 39 -8.46 4.76 -10.39
N GLU A 40 -7.86 3.59 -10.66
CA GLU A 40 -8.23 2.71 -11.77
C GLU A 40 -8.77 1.36 -11.25
N GLY A 41 -9.78 0.82 -11.90
CA GLY A 41 -10.43 -0.44 -11.54
C GLY A 41 -11.94 -0.30 -11.31
N VAL A 42 -12.56 -1.30 -10.67
CA VAL A 42 -13.99 -1.26 -10.35
C VAL A 42 -14.25 -0.12 -9.37
N SER A 43 -15.13 0.81 -9.77
CA SER A 43 -15.49 1.99 -8.97
C SER A 43 -16.07 1.60 -7.61
N GLY A 44 -15.65 2.29 -6.54
CA GLY A 44 -16.14 2.04 -5.19
C GLY A 44 -15.62 3.02 -4.13
N CYS A 45 -16.25 3.02 -2.94
CA CYS A 45 -16.01 4.01 -1.88
C CYS A 45 -14.59 4.07 -1.25
N ASN A 46 -13.72 3.08 -1.49
CA ASN A 46 -12.41 2.98 -0.82
C ASN A 46 -11.21 3.30 -1.73
N MET A 47 -11.43 4.12 -2.76
CA MET A 47 -10.38 4.64 -3.63
C MET A 47 -9.48 5.68 -2.93
N ARG A 48 -9.91 6.24 -1.80
CA ARG A 48 -9.15 7.27 -1.08
C ARG A 48 -7.94 6.69 -0.33
N PRO A 49 -6.79 7.38 -0.35
CA PRO A 49 -5.64 7.00 0.45
C PRO A 49 -5.97 6.99 1.94
N LEU A 50 -5.22 6.21 2.71
CA LEU A 50 -5.34 6.20 4.17
C LEU A 50 -4.82 7.49 4.80
N VAL A 51 -3.73 8.03 4.25
CA VAL A 51 -3.08 9.25 4.69
C VAL A 51 -3.50 10.37 3.74
N THR A 52 -4.24 11.35 4.26
CA THR A 52 -4.73 12.50 3.48
C THR A 52 -4.04 13.81 3.85
N GLU A 53 -3.17 13.80 4.86
CA GLU A 53 -2.36 14.94 5.25
C GLU A 53 -1.32 15.22 4.16
N VAL A 54 -1.26 16.48 3.69
CA VAL A 54 -0.46 16.89 2.53
C VAL A 54 1.04 16.64 2.76
N ASN A 55 1.54 17.00 3.95
CA ASN A 55 2.96 16.90 4.30
C ASN A 55 3.31 15.60 5.04
N ALA A 56 2.46 14.57 4.95
CA ALA A 56 2.67 13.35 5.71
C ALA A 56 3.89 12.55 5.26
N ARG A 57 4.31 12.70 4.00
CA ARG A 57 5.50 12.01 3.48
C ARG A 57 6.76 12.55 4.13
N GLU A 58 6.90 13.87 4.22
CA GLU A 58 8.03 14.51 4.89
C GLU A 58 7.94 14.32 6.41
N ARG A 59 6.75 14.53 7.00
CA ARG A 59 6.57 14.46 8.45
C ARG A 59 6.86 13.09 9.05
N TYR A 60 6.54 12.02 8.31
CA TYR A 60 6.71 10.65 8.76
C TYR A 60 7.80 9.92 7.95
N GLU A 61 8.75 10.65 7.37
CA GLU A 61 9.81 10.10 6.52
C GLU A 61 10.58 8.97 7.23
N ASP A 62 11.09 9.22 8.44
CA ASP A 62 11.83 8.22 9.22
C ASP A 62 11.02 6.95 9.50
N TYR A 63 9.73 7.13 9.82
CA TYR A 63 8.82 6.01 10.05
C TYR A 63 8.66 5.18 8.78
N PHE A 64 8.40 5.82 7.64
CA PHE A 64 8.17 5.12 6.38
C PHE A 64 9.45 4.52 5.80
N ASN A 65 10.62 5.12 6.04
CA ASN A 65 11.92 4.57 5.67
C ASN A 65 12.16 3.21 6.34
N VAL A 66 11.89 3.10 7.64
CA VAL A 66 12.00 1.83 8.37
C VAL A 66 10.87 0.87 7.96
N PHE A 67 9.64 1.36 7.84
CA PHE A 67 8.48 0.55 7.50
C PHE A 67 8.60 -0.12 6.12
N PHE A 68 9.17 0.58 5.13
CA PHE A 68 9.40 0.11 3.76
C PHE A 68 10.82 -0.40 3.50
N ALA A 69 11.65 -0.57 4.53
CA ALA A 69 12.94 -1.23 4.38
C ALA A 69 12.78 -2.64 3.79
N ASP A 70 13.84 -3.19 3.21
CA ASP A 70 13.80 -4.56 2.69
C ASP A 70 13.50 -5.56 3.83
N GLY A 71 12.45 -6.36 3.67
CA GLY A 71 11.97 -7.22 4.76
C GLY A 71 11.18 -6.49 5.86
N GLY A 72 10.88 -5.20 5.69
CA GLY A 72 10.19 -4.36 6.66
C GLY A 72 8.74 -4.76 6.95
N GLU A 73 8.14 -4.04 7.90
CA GLU A 73 6.81 -4.31 8.48
C GLU A 73 5.68 -4.26 7.44
N TYR A 74 5.86 -3.52 6.33
CA TYR A 74 4.89 -3.45 5.24
C TYR A 74 4.47 -4.83 4.71
N LYS A 75 5.36 -5.84 4.78
CA LYS A 75 5.10 -7.22 4.32
C LYS A 75 3.95 -7.89 5.06
N LYS A 76 3.68 -7.52 6.31
CA LYS A 76 2.56 -8.08 7.10
C LYS A 76 1.20 -7.71 6.53
N TYR A 77 1.13 -6.68 5.68
CA TYR A 77 -0.11 -6.13 5.15
C TYR A 77 -0.32 -6.48 3.68
N VAL A 78 0.50 -7.34 3.09
CA VAL A 78 0.35 -7.81 1.70
C VAL A 78 0.20 -9.31 1.64
N THR A 79 -0.56 -9.78 0.66
CA THR A 79 -0.63 -11.20 0.31
C THR A 79 -0.62 -11.40 -1.20
N LEU A 80 0.10 -12.45 -1.61
CA LEU A 80 0.28 -12.82 -3.01
C LEU A 80 -0.65 -13.97 -3.43
N ARG A 81 -1.63 -14.34 -2.58
CA ARG A 81 -2.59 -15.44 -2.85
C ARG A 81 -3.30 -15.29 -4.20
N ASP A 82 -3.56 -14.06 -4.61
CA ASP A 82 -4.26 -13.74 -5.85
C ASP A 82 -3.33 -13.63 -7.08
N THR A 83 -2.00 -13.68 -6.87
CA THR A 83 -1.03 -13.67 -7.98
C THR A 83 -1.02 -15.05 -8.66
N LYS A 84 -1.73 -15.19 -9.79
CA LYS A 84 -1.64 -16.41 -10.61
C LYS A 84 -0.27 -16.47 -11.31
N LYS A 85 0.45 -17.59 -11.18
CA LYS A 85 1.80 -17.79 -11.78
C LYS A 85 1.88 -17.48 -13.28
N ARG A 86 0.77 -17.62 -14.02
CA ARG A 86 0.65 -17.42 -15.48
C ARG A 86 0.10 -16.06 -15.90
N SER A 87 -0.39 -15.21 -15.00
CA SER A 87 -0.97 -13.89 -15.34
C SER A 87 -0.07 -12.71 -15.01
N ALA A 88 1.08 -12.95 -14.38
CA ALA A 88 2.07 -11.92 -14.12
C ALA A 88 2.83 -11.60 -15.42
N ASN A 89 2.59 -10.43 -16.01
CA ASN A 89 3.43 -9.92 -17.10
C ASN A 89 4.83 -9.64 -16.56
N LYS A 90 5.84 -10.02 -17.33
CA LYS A 90 7.24 -9.91 -16.93
C LYS A 90 8.00 -9.47 -18.16
N SER A 91 8.80 -8.43 -18.02
CA SER A 91 9.76 -8.04 -19.02
C SER A 91 11.11 -7.89 -18.36
N LYS A 92 12.15 -8.26 -19.10
CA LYS A 92 13.54 -8.04 -18.72
C LYS A 92 14.12 -7.13 -19.78
N ASP A 93 14.73 -6.03 -19.35
CA ASP A 93 15.54 -5.19 -20.23
C ASP A 93 17.02 -5.40 -19.93
N LYS A 94 17.90 -4.58 -20.54
CA LYS A 94 19.35 -4.71 -20.35
C LYS A 94 19.80 -4.40 -18.92
N VAL A 95 19.00 -3.69 -18.13
CA VAL A 95 19.41 -3.05 -16.87
C VAL A 95 18.61 -3.55 -15.68
N GLY A 96 17.47 -4.20 -15.90
CA GLY A 96 16.64 -4.72 -14.83
C GLY A 96 15.48 -5.60 -15.27
N TYR A 97 14.55 -5.74 -14.32
CA TYR A 97 13.44 -6.68 -14.38
C TYR A 97 12.17 -5.97 -13.92
N SER A 98 11.16 -5.96 -14.77
CA SER A 98 9.81 -5.50 -14.45
C SER A 98 8.89 -6.69 -14.19
N TYR A 99 8.13 -6.63 -13.12
CA TYR A 99 7.23 -7.71 -12.71
C TYR A 99 5.88 -7.16 -12.29
N GLU A 100 4.86 -7.47 -13.08
CA GLU A 100 3.47 -7.14 -12.77
C GLU A 100 2.86 -8.22 -11.86
N MET A 101 2.22 -7.80 -10.77
CA MET A 101 1.66 -8.69 -9.76
C MET A 101 0.26 -8.25 -9.33
N THR A 102 -0.59 -9.22 -9.01
CA THR A 102 -1.86 -8.99 -8.33
C THR A 102 -1.66 -9.17 -6.84
N ILE A 103 -1.62 -8.05 -6.10
CA ILE A 103 -1.30 -8.00 -4.68
C ILE A 103 -2.55 -7.59 -3.92
N ARG A 104 -2.92 -8.37 -2.90
CA ARG A 104 -3.98 -8.00 -1.97
C ARG A 104 -3.35 -7.33 -0.76
N VAL A 105 -3.81 -6.13 -0.45
CA VAL A 105 -3.43 -5.32 0.70
C VAL A 105 -4.49 -5.41 1.78
N LEU A 106 -4.09 -5.72 3.00
CA LEU A 106 -4.95 -5.82 4.18
C LEU A 106 -5.26 -4.42 4.72
N ARG A 107 -6.00 -3.61 3.95
CA ARG A 107 -6.21 -2.17 4.21
C ARG A 107 -6.76 -1.88 5.60
N SER A 108 -7.73 -2.66 6.10
CA SER A 108 -8.27 -2.47 7.45
C SER A 108 -7.21 -2.63 8.54
N GLN A 109 -6.33 -3.61 8.41
CA GLN A 109 -5.26 -3.87 9.38
C GLN A 109 -4.15 -2.83 9.28
N LEU A 110 -3.77 -2.45 8.06
CA LEU A 110 -2.81 -1.38 7.81
C LEU A 110 -3.31 -0.04 8.39
N LYS A 111 -4.60 0.25 8.21
CA LYS A 111 -5.24 1.42 8.82
C LYS A 111 -5.20 1.38 10.34
N ALA A 112 -5.46 0.22 10.96
CA ALA A 112 -5.36 0.07 12.40
C ALA A 112 -3.93 0.29 12.90
N ARG A 113 -2.93 -0.21 12.17
CA ARG A 113 -1.51 0.02 12.46
C ARG A 113 -1.14 1.49 12.42
N LEU A 114 -1.45 2.19 11.32
CA LEU A 114 -1.12 3.61 11.16
C LEU A 114 -1.80 4.50 12.21
N LYS A 115 -2.96 4.08 12.73
CA LYS A 115 -3.59 4.75 13.88
C LYS A 115 -2.83 4.52 15.18
N ALA A 116 -2.48 3.27 15.46
CA ALA A 116 -1.73 2.91 16.67
C ALA A 116 -0.38 3.64 16.73
N ASP A 117 0.22 3.86 15.57
CA ASP A 117 1.50 4.55 15.43
C ASP A 117 1.33 6.09 15.29
N ASN A 118 0.11 6.61 15.45
CA ASN A 118 -0.23 8.04 15.36
C ASN A 118 0.10 8.72 14.02
N VAL A 119 0.28 7.94 12.94
CA VAL A 119 0.49 8.45 11.57
C VAL A 119 -0.80 9.03 10.99
N ILE A 120 -1.94 8.42 11.33
CA ILE A 120 -3.26 8.95 10.98
C ILE A 120 -4.11 9.12 12.23
N GLN A 121 -4.73 10.29 12.37
CA GLN A 121 -5.71 10.57 13.42
C GLN A 121 -7.07 10.84 12.79
N TYR A 122 -8.11 10.36 13.45
CA TYR A 122 -9.44 10.91 13.23
C TYR A 122 -9.60 12.08 14.20
N CYS A 123 -10.00 13.23 13.66
CA CYS A 123 -10.52 14.32 14.47
C CYS A 123 -11.58 13.73 15.41
N VAL A 124 -11.30 13.72 16.71
CA VAL A 124 -12.35 13.61 17.71
C VAL A 124 -13.20 14.84 17.47
N LYS A 125 -14.41 14.65 16.94
CA LYS A 125 -15.38 15.73 16.80
C LYS A 125 -15.67 16.18 18.23
N LEU A 126 -14.92 17.17 18.72
CA LEU A 126 -15.23 17.84 19.97
C LEU A 126 -16.63 18.40 19.76
N ILE A 127 -17.63 17.73 20.34
CA ILE A 127 -18.96 18.29 20.47
C ILE A 127 -18.75 19.46 21.43
N PHE A 128 -18.52 20.66 20.88
CA PHE A 128 -18.69 21.89 21.62
C PHE A 128 -20.18 21.98 21.97
N ASN A 129 -20.58 21.39 23.09
CA ASN A 129 -21.78 21.79 23.79
C ASN A 129 -21.49 23.18 24.36
N ARG A 130 -21.81 24.21 23.56
CA ARG A 130 -21.95 25.57 24.07
C ARG A 130 -23.36 25.64 24.67
N LEU A 131 -23.40 25.70 26.00
CA LEU A 131 -24.55 26.20 26.75
C LEU A 131 -24.84 27.66 26.35
#